data_AF-A0A1Q4VP01-F1
#
_entry.id   AF-A0A1Q4VP01-F1
#
_cell.length_a   1.000
_cell.length_b   1.000
_cell.length_c   1.000
_cell.angle_alpha   90.00
_cell.angle_beta   90.00
_cell.angle_gamma   90.00
#
_symmetry.space_group_name_H-M   'P 1'
#
loop_
_entity.id
_entity.type
_entity.pdbx_description
1 polymer ?
#
loop_
_entity_poly.entity_id
_entity_poly.type
_entity_poly.pdbx_seq_one_letter_code
_entity_poly.pdbx_strand_id
1 'polypeptide(L)'
;MHLTTLARHALSRGATPAAAFALIARLGHPPLPVARAVCLALDIPLAETSRRLAECYDALLSNPRPDSENDTGELLEALGVFDVPKSLTDTELAVVEHFLAAIDAHGSLRPGHRHGLQRWFTTGNLTTAYLSLAAAHPMPRTGDPALYWATLVTAGELLTAAPGPDSRIKYALSHCRTQAART
;
A
#
# COMPACT_ATOMS: atom_id res chain seq x y z
N MET A 1 12.33 24.41 -5.84
CA MET A 1 12.15 24.12 -7.29
C MET A 1 13.26 23.26 -7.89
N HIS A 2 14.52 23.38 -7.48
CA HIS A 2 15.62 22.59 -8.06
C HIS A 2 15.50 21.07 -7.79
N LEU A 3 15.20 20.67 -6.55
CA LEU A 3 15.15 19.24 -6.16
C LEU A 3 14.06 18.44 -6.89
N THR A 4 12.85 18.98 -7.07
CA THR A 4 11.76 18.29 -7.78
C THR A 4 12.11 18.08 -9.26
N THR A 5 12.84 19.02 -9.86
CA THR A 5 13.33 18.89 -11.24
C THR A 5 14.37 17.78 -11.36
N LEU A 6 15.31 17.71 -10.42
CA LEU A 6 16.29 16.62 -10.34
C LEU A 6 15.60 15.27 -10.14
N ALA A 7 14.61 15.19 -9.25
CA ALA A 7 13.84 13.98 -9.00
C ALA A 7 13.09 13.53 -10.25
N ARG A 8 12.39 14.44 -10.93
CA ARG A 8 11.70 14.14 -12.20
C ARG A 8 12.65 13.64 -13.27
N HIS A 9 13.84 14.23 -13.38
CA HIS A 9 14.86 13.78 -14.31
C HIS A 9 15.41 12.39 -13.97
N ALA A 10 15.65 12.09 -12.69
CA ALA A 10 16.09 10.77 -12.25
C ALA A 10 15.04 9.69 -12.58
N LEU A 11 13.78 9.95 -12.22
CA LEU A 11 12.65 9.06 -12.49
C LEU A 11 12.44 8.85 -13.99
N SER A 12 12.54 9.90 -14.82
CA SER A 12 12.39 9.78 -16.28
C SER A 12 13.48 8.94 -16.94
N ARG A 13 14.62 8.74 -16.27
CA ARG A 13 15.69 7.83 -16.71
C ARG A 13 15.54 6.40 -16.17
N GLY A 14 14.41 6.09 -15.53
CA GLY A 14 14.10 4.76 -15.02
C GLY A 14 14.64 4.46 -13.61
N ALA A 15 15.13 5.46 -12.87
CA ALA A 15 15.43 5.26 -11.46
C ALA A 15 14.14 4.95 -10.68
N THR A 16 14.21 4.04 -9.71
CA THR A 16 13.13 3.86 -8.73
C THR A 16 13.04 5.11 -7.84
N PRO A 17 11.90 5.34 -7.15
CA PRO A 17 11.80 6.42 -6.18
C PRO A 17 12.87 6.39 -5.09
N ALA A 18 13.19 5.22 -4.54
CA ALA A 18 14.29 5.06 -3.58
C ALA A 18 15.64 5.46 -4.18
N ALA A 19 15.93 5.01 -5.40
CA ALA A 19 17.18 5.35 -6.08
C ALA A 19 17.27 6.85 -6.41
N ALA A 20 16.16 7.46 -6.83
CA ALA A 20 16.09 8.90 -7.08
C ALA A 20 16.32 9.72 -5.81
N PHE A 21 15.73 9.29 -4.68
CA PHE A 21 16.01 9.87 -3.37
C PHE A 21 17.50 9.78 -3.05
N ALA A 22 18.08 8.57 -3.15
CA ALA A 22 19.46 8.34 -2.76
C ALA A 22 20.46 9.15 -3.59
N LEU A 23 20.25 9.19 -4.92
CA LEU A 23 21.08 9.97 -5.84
C LEU A 23 21.13 11.46 -5.47
N ILE A 24 19.99 12.03 -5.09
CA ILE A 24 19.90 13.46 -4.76
C ILE A 24 20.43 13.73 -3.35
N ALA A 25 20.15 12.86 -2.38
CA ALA A 25 20.65 13.00 -1.02
C ALA A 25 22.19 12.97 -0.97
N ARG A 26 22.84 12.11 -1.78
CA ARG A 26 24.31 12.06 -1.92
C ARG A 26 24.96 13.35 -2.42
N LEU A 27 24.19 14.26 -3.02
CA LEU A 27 24.69 15.59 -3.39
C LEU A 27 24.80 16.54 -2.18
N GLY A 28 24.57 16.04 -0.95
CA GLY A 28 24.63 16.81 0.28
C GLY A 28 23.32 17.52 0.62
N HIS A 29 22.21 17.14 -0.01
CA HIS A 29 20.90 17.73 0.27
C HIS A 29 20.23 17.08 1.49
N PRO A 30 19.55 17.86 2.37
CA PRO A 30 18.88 17.29 3.54
C PRO A 30 17.79 16.27 3.16
N PRO A 31 17.67 15.12 3.86
CA PRO A 31 16.76 14.02 3.48
C PRO A 31 15.28 14.42 3.34
N LEU A 32 14.73 15.16 4.30
CA LEU A 32 13.30 15.50 4.28
C LEU A 32 12.89 16.31 3.01
N PRO A 33 13.59 17.40 2.65
CA PRO A 33 13.37 18.09 1.37
C PRO A 33 13.52 17.20 0.14
N VAL A 34 14.45 16.26 0.14
CA VAL A 34 14.66 15.32 -0.98
C VAL A 34 13.49 14.35 -1.10
N ALA A 35 13.09 13.70 -0.01
CA ALA A 35 11.94 12.78 -0.01
C ALA A 35 10.66 13.49 -0.47
N ARG A 36 10.41 14.72 0.02
CA ARG A 36 9.30 15.55 -0.45
C ARG A 36 9.39 15.84 -1.94
N ALA A 37 10.58 16.16 -2.45
CA ALA A 37 10.78 16.45 -3.86
C ALA A 37 10.50 15.23 -4.75
N VAL A 38 10.84 14.03 -4.31
CA VAL A 38 10.52 12.77 -5.01
C VAL A 38 9.01 12.54 -5.02
N CYS A 39 8.31 12.67 -3.89
CA CYS A 39 6.84 12.55 -3.85
C CYS A 39 6.15 13.52 -4.82
N LEU A 40 6.58 14.79 -4.83
CA LEU A 40 6.02 15.80 -5.74
C LEU A 40 6.36 15.52 -7.21
N ALA A 41 7.51 14.91 -7.49
CA ALA A 41 7.87 14.51 -8.86
C ALA A 41 7.04 13.34 -9.38
N LEU A 42 6.49 12.52 -8.47
CA LEU A 42 5.52 11.45 -8.73
C LEU A 42 4.06 11.95 -8.72
N ASP A 43 3.86 13.28 -8.68
CA ASP A 43 2.55 13.95 -8.61
C ASP A 43 1.70 13.54 -7.38
N ILE A 44 2.34 13.10 -6.30
CA ILE A 44 1.65 12.83 -5.02
C ILE A 44 1.22 14.17 -4.39
N PRO A 45 -0.05 14.33 -3.97
CA PRO A 45 -0.53 15.57 -3.38
C PRO A 45 0.31 16.02 -2.16
N LEU A 46 0.49 17.34 -2.01
CA LEU A 46 1.34 17.91 -0.94
C LEU A 46 0.83 17.54 0.46
N ALA A 47 -0.49 17.54 0.66
CA ALA A 47 -1.09 17.19 1.95
C ALA A 47 -0.75 15.73 2.34
N GLU A 48 -0.88 14.81 1.39
CA GLU A 48 -0.56 13.40 1.59
C GLU A 48 0.94 13.18 1.78
N THR A 49 1.77 13.85 0.97
CA THR A 49 3.23 13.86 1.13
C THR A 49 3.64 14.31 2.53
N SER A 50 3.02 15.40 3.03
CA SER A 50 3.33 15.95 4.35
C SER A 50 2.93 15.00 5.48
N ARG A 51 1.76 14.37 5.37
CA ARG A 51 1.28 13.37 6.34
C ARG A 51 2.23 12.18 6.43
N ARG A 52 2.57 11.55 5.30
CA ARG A 52 3.45 10.37 5.26
C ARG A 52 4.86 10.67 5.78
N LEU A 53 5.42 11.82 5.41
CA LEU A 53 6.75 12.20 5.88
C LEU A 53 6.77 12.54 7.37
N ALA A 54 5.68 13.07 7.93
CA ALA A 54 5.57 13.29 9.37
C ALA A 54 5.59 11.97 10.14
N GLU A 55 4.93 10.92 9.63
CA GLU A 55 4.86 9.61 10.27
C GLU A 55 6.22 8.89 10.35
N CYS A 56 7.15 9.14 9.42
CA CYS A 56 8.47 8.51 9.41
C CYS A 56 9.63 9.46 9.74
N TYR A 57 9.35 10.72 10.07
CA TYR A 57 10.38 11.76 10.22
C TYR A 57 11.41 11.41 11.30
N ASP A 58 10.96 11.14 12.53
CA ASP A 58 11.85 10.89 13.65
C ASP A 58 12.69 9.63 13.43
N ALA A 59 12.08 8.59 12.84
CA ALA A 59 12.71 7.29 12.63
C ALA A 59 13.76 7.28 11.51
N LEU A 60 13.56 8.06 10.43
CA LEU A 60 14.36 7.92 9.21
C LEU A 60 15.02 9.22 8.72
N LEU A 61 14.48 10.39 9.06
CA LEU A 61 14.85 11.65 8.40
C LEU A 61 15.50 12.67 9.36
N SER A 62 15.25 12.56 10.67
CA SER A 62 15.75 13.51 11.68
C SER A 62 17.27 13.45 11.88
N ASN A 63 17.85 12.26 11.79
CA ASN A 63 19.28 12.00 12.00
C ASN A 63 19.78 10.97 10.98
N PRO A 64 19.99 11.36 9.71
CA PRO A 64 20.50 10.43 8.70
C PRO A 64 21.89 9.93 9.08
N ARG A 65 22.15 8.64 8.86
CA ARG A 65 23.49 8.09 9.03
C ARG A 65 24.33 8.47 7.80
N PRO A 66 25.65 8.73 7.97
CA PRO A 66 26.54 8.88 6.83
C PRO A 66 26.47 7.65 5.91
N ASP A 67 26.51 7.89 4.60
CA ASP A 67 26.52 6.86 3.54
C ASP A 67 25.32 5.90 3.53
N SER A 68 24.19 6.28 4.17
CA SER A 68 23.00 5.43 4.26
C SER A 68 21.88 5.81 3.29
N GLU A 69 22.15 6.61 2.25
CA GLU A 69 21.09 7.20 1.42
C GLU A 69 20.28 6.15 0.67
N ASN A 70 20.92 5.04 0.26
CA ASN A 70 20.24 3.90 -0.35
C ASN A 70 19.28 3.25 0.64
N ASP A 71 19.79 2.84 1.80
CA ASP A 71 18.99 2.18 2.84
C ASP A 71 17.83 3.06 3.29
N THR A 72 18.06 4.36 3.48
CA THR A 72 16.99 5.31 3.81
C THR A 72 15.96 5.40 2.69
N GLY A 73 16.39 5.47 1.43
CA GLY A 73 15.48 5.47 0.28
C GLY A 73 14.62 4.22 0.21
N GLU A 74 15.23 3.04 0.40
CA GLU A 74 14.54 1.74 0.40
C GLU A 74 13.55 1.63 1.57
N LEU A 75 13.90 2.12 2.75
CA LEU A 75 13.00 2.16 3.90
C LEU A 75 11.81 3.10 3.66
N LEU A 76 12.02 4.27 3.06
CA LEU A 76 10.94 5.18 2.67
C LEU A 76 10.00 4.51 1.64
N GLU A 77 10.54 3.80 0.67
CA GLU A 77 9.76 3.06 -0.32
C GLU A 77 8.99 1.88 0.30
N ALA A 78 9.62 1.14 1.23
CA ALA A 78 8.97 0.05 1.96
C ALA A 78 7.80 0.55 2.84
N LEU A 79 7.96 1.74 3.43
CA LEU A 79 6.91 2.43 4.17
C LEU A 79 5.80 3.02 3.28
N GLY A 80 5.94 2.95 1.95
CA GLY A 80 4.95 3.48 1.01
C GLY A 80 4.95 5.00 0.89
N VAL A 81 6.02 5.68 1.31
CA VAL A 81 6.14 7.15 1.19
C VAL A 81 6.00 7.59 -0.27
N PHE A 82 6.48 6.77 -1.20
CA PHE A 82 6.45 7.02 -2.64
C PHE A 82 5.29 6.34 -3.39
N ASP A 83 4.36 5.69 -2.68
CA ASP A 83 3.21 5.05 -3.34
C ASP A 83 2.29 6.10 -3.96
N VAL A 84 2.13 6.07 -5.27
CA VAL A 84 1.23 7.01 -5.96
C VAL A 84 -0.22 6.63 -5.64
N PRO A 85 -1.00 7.50 -4.98
CA PRO A 85 -2.40 7.20 -4.70
C PRO A 85 -3.19 7.06 -6.00
N LYS A 86 -3.99 6.01 -6.10
CA LYS A 86 -4.98 5.86 -7.16
C LYS A 86 -6.30 6.45 -6.68
N SER A 87 -6.95 7.27 -7.51
CA SER A 87 -8.37 7.59 -7.31
C SER A 87 -9.19 6.33 -7.57
N LEU A 88 -9.73 5.76 -6.49
CA LEU A 88 -10.59 4.58 -6.57
C LEU A 88 -11.97 4.96 -7.09
N THR A 89 -12.56 4.10 -7.92
CA THR A 89 -13.97 4.20 -8.32
C THR A 89 -14.90 3.84 -7.16
N ASP A 90 -16.19 4.17 -7.25
CA ASP A 90 -17.18 3.82 -6.23
C ASP A 90 -17.22 2.30 -5.95
N THR A 91 -17.12 1.47 -6.99
CA THR A 91 -17.05 0.00 -6.84
C THR A 91 -15.78 -0.43 -6.10
N GLU A 92 -14.65 0.21 -6.40
CA GLU A 92 -13.37 -0.09 -5.74
C GLU A 92 -13.36 0.36 -4.27
N LEU A 93 -14.01 1.49 -3.97
CA LEU A 93 -14.23 1.96 -2.60
C LEU A 93 -15.10 0.96 -1.83
N ALA A 94 -16.20 0.48 -2.41
CA ALA A 94 -17.05 -0.54 -1.80
C ALA A 94 -16.28 -1.85 -1.53
N VAL A 95 -15.39 -2.27 -2.45
CA VAL A 95 -14.51 -3.41 -2.23
C VAL A 95 -13.56 -3.16 -1.04
N VAL A 96 -12.96 -1.97 -0.95
CA VAL A 96 -12.09 -1.60 0.19
C VAL A 96 -12.86 -1.60 1.51
N GLU A 97 -14.10 -1.11 1.54
CA GLU A 97 -14.95 -1.18 2.74
C GLU A 97 -15.16 -2.62 3.21
N HIS A 98 -15.44 -3.54 2.29
CA HIS A 98 -15.53 -4.97 2.62
C HIS A 98 -14.19 -5.57 3.10
N PHE A 99 -13.06 -5.12 2.55
CA PHE A 99 -11.75 -5.55 3.06
C PHE A 99 -11.48 -5.05 4.47
N LEU A 100 -11.85 -3.81 4.79
CA LEU A 100 -11.72 -3.26 6.14
C LEU A 100 -12.60 -4.04 7.13
N ALA A 101 -13.84 -4.34 6.75
CA ALA A 101 -14.73 -5.19 7.57
C ALA A 101 -14.15 -6.60 7.77
N ALA A 102 -13.54 -7.20 6.75
CA ALA A 102 -12.86 -8.48 6.89
C ALA A 102 -11.63 -8.38 7.80
N ILE A 103 -10.83 -7.31 7.71
CA ILE A 103 -9.68 -7.07 8.59
C ILE A 103 -10.11 -7.02 10.05
N ASP A 104 -11.21 -6.32 10.34
CA ASP A 104 -11.76 -6.23 11.70
C ASP A 104 -12.29 -7.59 12.19
N ALA A 105 -13.02 -8.31 11.33
CA ALA A 105 -13.53 -9.65 11.63
C ALA A 105 -12.43 -10.72 11.77
N HIS A 106 -11.23 -10.49 11.23
CA HIS A 106 -10.12 -11.46 11.30
C HIS A 106 -9.67 -11.72 12.76
N GLY A 107 -9.79 -10.74 13.65
CA GLY A 107 -9.45 -10.88 15.07
C GLY A 107 -7.97 -10.83 15.43
N SER A 108 -7.06 -10.75 14.46
CA SER A 108 -5.65 -10.33 14.61
C SER A 108 -4.89 -10.45 13.29
N LEU A 109 -4.46 -9.33 12.71
CA LEU A 109 -3.48 -9.32 11.61
C LEU A 109 -2.14 -8.78 12.09
N ARG A 110 -1.05 -9.40 11.62
CA ARG A 110 0.31 -8.93 11.89
C ARG A 110 0.48 -7.50 11.38
N PRO A 111 1.20 -6.61 12.09
CA PRO A 111 1.37 -5.21 11.67
C PRO A 111 1.89 -5.06 10.23
N GLY A 112 2.89 -5.84 9.84
CA GLY A 112 3.41 -5.81 8.47
C GLY A 112 2.41 -6.24 7.40
N HIS A 113 1.47 -7.14 7.73
CA HIS A 113 0.41 -7.53 6.80
C HIS A 113 -0.62 -6.42 6.64
N ARG A 114 -1.03 -5.77 7.74
CA ARG A 114 -1.92 -4.59 7.68
C ARG A 114 -1.29 -3.46 6.88
N HIS A 115 0.01 -3.20 7.08
CA HIS A 115 0.76 -2.22 6.31
C HIS A 115 0.73 -2.53 4.81
N GLY A 116 1.00 -3.78 4.42
CA GLY A 116 0.90 -4.21 3.02
C GLY A 116 -0.49 -4.01 2.41
N LEU A 117 -1.55 -4.35 3.16
CA LEU A 117 -2.94 -4.14 2.73
C LEU A 117 -3.25 -2.65 2.52
N GLN A 118 -2.85 -1.78 3.44
CA GLN A 118 -3.05 -0.34 3.33
C GLN A 118 -2.35 0.25 2.11
N ARG A 119 -1.13 -0.22 1.78
CA ARG A 119 -0.43 0.16 0.55
C ARG A 119 -1.21 -0.26 -0.69
N TRP A 120 -1.70 -1.50 -0.74
CA TRP A 120 -2.51 -1.96 -1.87
C TRP A 120 -3.84 -1.22 -2.02
N PHE A 121 -4.48 -0.79 -0.93
CA PHE A 121 -5.66 0.07 -1.02
C PHE A 121 -5.30 1.43 -1.62
N THR A 122 -4.19 2.02 -1.16
CA THR A 122 -3.68 3.32 -1.65
C THR A 122 -3.38 3.27 -3.14
N THR A 123 -2.74 2.22 -3.62
CA THR A 123 -2.36 2.08 -5.04
C THR A 123 -3.44 1.43 -5.90
N GLY A 124 -4.58 1.04 -5.31
CA GLY A 124 -5.66 0.32 -6.00
C GLY A 124 -5.31 -1.10 -6.46
N ASN A 125 -4.33 -1.76 -5.84
CA ASN A 125 -3.99 -3.15 -6.13
C ASN A 125 -4.92 -4.13 -5.38
N LEU A 126 -6.23 -3.99 -5.63
CA LEU A 126 -7.28 -4.69 -4.89
C LEU A 126 -7.28 -6.20 -5.14
N THR A 127 -6.84 -6.64 -6.31
CA THR A 127 -6.64 -8.07 -6.61
C THR A 127 -5.64 -8.69 -5.65
N THR A 128 -4.48 -8.07 -5.45
CA THR A 128 -3.45 -8.62 -4.54
C THR A 128 -3.92 -8.60 -3.10
N ALA A 129 -4.60 -7.54 -2.68
CA ALA A 129 -5.21 -7.46 -1.35
C ALA A 129 -6.26 -8.58 -1.13
N TYR A 130 -7.14 -8.80 -2.10
CA TYR A 130 -8.14 -9.86 -2.03
C TYR A 130 -7.50 -11.23 -1.88
N LEU A 131 -6.54 -11.56 -2.73
CA LEU A 131 -5.86 -12.86 -2.69
C LEU A 131 -5.11 -13.06 -1.38
N SER A 132 -4.51 -11.99 -0.84
CA SER A 132 -3.81 -12.03 0.45
C SER A 132 -4.76 -12.27 1.62
N LEU A 133 -5.94 -11.62 1.62
CA LEU A 133 -6.97 -11.86 2.63
C LEU A 133 -7.60 -13.26 2.47
N ALA A 134 -7.97 -13.67 1.26
CA ALA A 134 -8.55 -14.99 1.03
C ALA A 134 -7.64 -16.17 1.43
N ALA A 135 -6.32 -15.95 1.45
CA ALA A 135 -5.35 -16.93 1.95
C ALA A 135 -5.19 -16.92 3.48
N ALA A 136 -5.57 -15.83 4.15
CA ALA A 136 -5.51 -15.70 5.60
C ALA A 136 -6.73 -16.36 6.26
N HIS A 137 -6.53 -16.95 7.43
CA HIS A 137 -7.59 -17.59 8.19
C HIS A 137 -7.91 -16.74 9.42
N PRO A 138 -9.19 -16.42 9.68
CA PRO A 138 -9.59 -15.66 10.85
C PRO A 138 -9.22 -16.42 12.12
N MET A 139 -8.88 -15.67 13.17
CA MET A 139 -8.42 -16.25 14.43
C MET A 139 -9.56 -17.04 15.10
N PRO A 140 -9.38 -18.33 15.45
CA PRO A 140 -10.48 -19.16 15.94
C PRO A 140 -11.16 -18.69 17.24
N ARG A 141 -10.47 -17.87 18.05
CA ARG A 141 -10.98 -17.43 19.37
C ARG A 141 -11.32 -15.94 19.45
N THR A 142 -10.73 -15.13 18.57
CA THR A 142 -10.83 -13.67 18.65
C THR A 142 -11.38 -13.04 17.38
N GLY A 143 -11.51 -13.81 16.30
CA GLY A 143 -12.17 -13.38 15.07
C GLY A 143 -13.63 -13.81 15.03
N ASP A 144 -14.31 -13.31 14.02
CA ASP A 144 -15.62 -13.74 13.57
C ASP A 144 -15.46 -14.39 12.18
N PRO A 145 -15.29 -15.71 12.11
CA PRO A 145 -15.09 -16.40 10.84
C PRO A 145 -16.27 -16.26 9.87
N ALA A 146 -17.51 -16.20 10.38
CA ALA A 146 -18.69 -16.08 9.52
C ALA A 146 -18.73 -14.71 8.83
N LEU A 147 -18.53 -13.63 9.60
CA LEU A 147 -18.44 -12.28 9.05
C LEU A 147 -17.23 -12.12 8.11
N TYR A 148 -16.09 -12.70 8.50
CA TYR A 148 -14.86 -12.67 7.70
C TYR A 148 -15.07 -13.25 6.30
N TRP A 149 -15.59 -14.48 6.21
CA TRP A 149 -15.77 -15.11 4.90
C TRP A 149 -16.93 -14.48 4.12
N ALA A 150 -18.02 -14.08 4.77
CA ALA A 150 -19.14 -13.41 4.09
C ALA A 150 -18.71 -12.10 3.42
N THR A 151 -17.95 -11.25 4.13
CA THR A 151 -17.44 -9.99 3.56
C THR A 151 -16.47 -10.23 2.39
N LEU A 152 -15.61 -11.25 2.47
CA LEU A 152 -14.74 -11.63 1.36
C LEU A 152 -15.49 -12.26 0.17
N VAL A 153 -16.64 -12.90 0.39
CA VAL A 153 -17.51 -13.35 -0.71
C VAL A 153 -18.07 -12.14 -1.45
N THR A 154 -18.67 -11.18 -0.74
CA THR A 154 -19.22 -9.96 -1.37
C THR A 154 -18.15 -9.15 -2.11
N ALA A 155 -16.97 -8.97 -1.50
CA ALA A 155 -15.86 -8.28 -2.16
C ALA A 155 -15.40 -9.02 -3.45
N GLY A 156 -15.29 -10.35 -3.39
CA GLY A 156 -14.92 -11.15 -4.55
C GLY A 156 -15.96 -11.08 -5.67
N GLU A 157 -17.25 -11.04 -5.34
CA GLU A 157 -18.33 -10.88 -6.31
C GLU A 157 -18.23 -9.54 -7.04
N LEU A 158 -18.06 -8.44 -6.30
CA LEU A 158 -17.83 -7.10 -6.88
C LEU A 158 -16.62 -7.08 -7.82
N LEU A 159 -15.50 -7.69 -7.39
CA LEU A 159 -14.30 -7.79 -8.22
C LEU A 159 -14.49 -8.64 -9.48
N THR A 160 -15.30 -9.70 -9.43
CA THR A 160 -15.59 -10.53 -10.60
C THR A 160 -16.63 -9.92 -11.55
N ALA A 161 -17.45 -8.98 -11.08
CA ALA A 161 -18.42 -8.26 -11.90
C ALA A 161 -17.76 -7.18 -12.78
N ALA A 162 -16.54 -6.75 -12.44
CA ALA A 162 -15.78 -5.81 -13.25
C ALA A 162 -15.37 -6.41 -14.61
N PRO A 163 -15.22 -5.60 -15.68
CA PRO A 163 -14.77 -6.08 -16.98
C PRO A 163 -13.37 -6.71 -16.91
N GLY A 164 -13.20 -7.89 -17.51
CA GLY A 164 -11.91 -8.59 -17.57
C GLY A 164 -11.35 -9.03 -16.20
N PRO A 165 -12.12 -9.75 -15.38
CA PRO A 165 -11.70 -10.09 -14.02
C PRO A 165 -10.52 -11.07 -14.03
N ASP A 166 -9.57 -10.86 -13.13
CA ASP A 166 -8.43 -11.77 -12.93
C ASP A 166 -8.94 -13.18 -12.55
N SER A 167 -8.48 -14.20 -13.27
CA SER A 167 -8.92 -15.58 -13.07
C SER A 167 -8.63 -16.10 -11.66
N ARG A 168 -7.57 -15.60 -11.00
CA ARG A 168 -7.22 -15.95 -9.61
C ARG A 168 -8.30 -15.53 -8.62
N ILE A 169 -9.01 -14.44 -8.89
CA ILE A 169 -10.11 -13.96 -8.04
C ILE A 169 -11.25 -14.97 -8.05
N LYS A 170 -11.56 -15.60 -9.20
CA LYS A 170 -12.63 -16.61 -9.29
C LYS A 170 -12.32 -17.84 -8.41
N TYR A 171 -11.08 -18.30 -8.41
CA TYR A 171 -10.65 -19.41 -7.56
C TYR A 171 -10.70 -19.03 -6.07
N ALA A 172 -10.19 -17.86 -5.71
CA ALA A 172 -10.25 -17.35 -4.34
C ALA A 172 -11.70 -17.15 -3.87
N LEU A 173 -12.60 -16.64 -4.72
CA LEU A 173 -14.02 -16.51 -4.40
C LEU A 173 -14.69 -17.87 -4.15
N SER A 174 -14.38 -18.88 -4.97
CA SER A 174 -14.87 -20.25 -4.74
C SER A 174 -14.37 -20.80 -3.40
N HIS A 175 -13.13 -20.48 -3.01
CA HIS A 175 -12.60 -20.83 -1.70
C HIS A 175 -13.37 -20.13 -0.58
N CYS A 176 -13.53 -18.81 -0.64
CA CYS A 176 -14.27 -18.02 0.35
C CYS A 176 -15.70 -18.51 0.52
N ARG A 177 -16.43 -18.81 -0.57
CA ARG A 177 -17.79 -19.39 -0.51
C ARG A 177 -17.81 -20.74 0.19
N THR A 178 -16.81 -21.59 -0.05
CA THR A 178 -16.69 -22.89 0.61
C THR A 178 -16.48 -22.72 2.12
N GLN A 179 -15.66 -21.75 2.53
CA GLN A 179 -15.42 -21.48 3.95
C GLN A 179 -16.66 -20.87 4.63
N ALA A 180 -17.33 -19.91 3.97
CA ALA A 180 -18.55 -19.29 4.48
C ALA A 180 -19.67 -20.32 4.72
N ALA A 181 -19.76 -21.37 3.90
CA ALA A 181 -20.73 -22.45 4.09
C ALA A 181 -20.39 -23.41 5.25
N ARG A 182 -19.18 -23.32 5.82
CA ARG A 182 -18.69 -24.18 6.90
C ARG A 182 -18.66 -23.50 8.28
N THR A 183 -18.70 -22.17 8.30
CA THR A 183 -18.77 -21.34 9.51
C THR A 183 -20.20 -21.14 9.96
#